data_AF-A0A0B2ULC9-F1
#
_entry.id   AF-A0A0B2ULC9-F1
#
_cell.length_a   1.000
_cell.length_b   1.000
_cell.length_c   1.000
_cell.angle_alpha   90.00
_cell.angle_beta   90.00
_cell.angle_gamma   90.00
#
_symmetry.space_group_name_H-M   'P 1'
#
loop_
_entity.id
_entity.type
_entity.pdbx_description
1 polymer ?
#
loop_
_entity_poly.entity_id
_entity_poly.type
_entity_poly.pdbx_seq_one_letter_code
_entity_poly.pdbx_strand_id
1 'polypeptide(L)'
;MKSLELTVDNINAVSIEMARNKEMLRENVNHLIGFMLQSFPEKNELLSKIKVLNMYHKASKQIDTELDVMDQIALNVFTAKDIIGKEFNASMIELFKDPSTFSRAFVIYFFKNWSAKQERIDQAMNALSDLILSETGLKSKFYGFMSEFEFTEENAECEYEDSIDDINTSDSHSDSNIQVDCENHMNDEHTDAFNSEDSEEINKVNQNLSVIFKNMKKKISSKSLVTCVKVLDAIEAIIENNVSCKYDIAPVLMFISCHTHISLIFKRSMKLMKIVFKHRECTDRTHLFEMFCSLLQENEDMVRMTMLIIDVCKEEFDWTVFFRCTETNKKIDLGLIDRKYFSPACFYEFLIFTEFPERYLKLAKLIIKNESDIEILKALKCSVRSNLAPQYNQPLIQVITFRINCLTQSSNGTDIESPEKRIKSEYNNTN
;
A
#
# COMPACT_ATOMS: atom_id res chain seq x y z
N MET A 1 22.13 -21.35 -30.26
CA MET A 1 20.89 -21.17 -31.05
C MET A 1 21.12 -20.08 -32.09
N LYS A 2 20.54 -20.18 -33.30
CA LYS A 2 20.42 -19.00 -34.18
C LYS A 2 19.26 -18.17 -33.65
N SER A 3 19.51 -16.90 -33.31
CA SER A 3 18.43 -15.94 -33.09
C SER A 3 17.69 -15.75 -34.41
N LEU A 4 16.41 -16.12 -34.46
CA LEU A 4 15.52 -15.76 -35.56
C LEU A 4 15.05 -14.33 -35.29
N GLU A 5 15.50 -13.39 -36.12
CA GLU A 5 15.06 -12.00 -36.06
C GLU A 5 13.54 -11.94 -36.28
N LEU A 6 12.80 -11.44 -35.29
CA LEU A 6 11.35 -11.28 -35.38
C LEU A 6 11.02 -9.95 -36.08
N THR A 7 10.23 -10.01 -37.16
CA THR A 7 9.71 -8.85 -37.86
C THR A 7 8.20 -8.95 -38.02
N VAL A 8 7.54 -7.82 -38.28
CA VAL A 8 6.10 -7.75 -38.55
C VAL A 8 5.70 -8.66 -39.71
N ASP A 9 6.58 -8.77 -40.72
CA ASP A 9 6.34 -9.56 -41.94
C ASP A 9 6.57 -11.06 -41.72
N ASN A 10 7.56 -11.45 -40.91
CA ASN A 10 7.95 -12.86 -40.76
C ASN A 10 7.29 -13.57 -39.56
N ILE A 11 6.64 -12.84 -38.65
CA ILE A 11 6.13 -13.37 -37.38
C ILE A 11 5.24 -14.61 -37.54
N ASN A 12 4.41 -14.66 -38.59
CA ASN A 12 3.53 -15.80 -38.85
C ASN A 12 4.33 -17.05 -39.27
N ALA A 13 5.33 -16.89 -40.13
CA ALA A 13 6.20 -17.99 -40.57
C ALA A 13 7.04 -18.54 -39.41
N VAL A 14 7.62 -17.65 -38.59
CA VAL A 14 8.37 -18.05 -37.38
C VAL A 14 7.42 -18.75 -36.40
N SER A 15 6.21 -18.23 -36.18
CA SER A 15 5.22 -18.83 -35.28
C SER A 15 4.76 -20.22 -35.73
N ILE A 16 4.60 -20.45 -37.04
CA ILE A 16 4.31 -21.79 -37.60
C ILE A 16 5.43 -22.77 -37.28
N GLU A 17 6.68 -22.38 -37.52
CA GLU A 17 7.84 -23.26 -37.33
C GLU A 17 8.06 -23.59 -35.85
N MET A 18 7.90 -22.58 -34.98
CA MET A 18 7.93 -22.76 -33.52
C MET A 18 6.80 -23.69 -33.06
N ALA A 19 5.56 -23.51 -33.55
CA ALA A 19 4.41 -24.32 -33.16
C ALA A 19 4.53 -25.82 -33.54
N ARG A 20 5.42 -26.19 -34.46
CA ARG A 20 5.73 -27.59 -34.80
C ARG A 20 6.59 -28.28 -33.73
N ASN A 21 7.37 -27.52 -32.95
CA ASN A 21 8.24 -28.05 -31.90
C ASN A 21 7.88 -27.44 -30.55
N LYS A 22 7.15 -28.20 -29.72
CA LYS A 22 6.67 -27.73 -28.40
C LYS A 22 7.80 -27.27 -27.47
N GLU A 23 8.97 -27.88 -27.54
CA GLU A 23 10.14 -27.48 -26.73
C GLU A 23 10.67 -26.12 -27.17
N MET A 24 10.90 -25.96 -28.48
CA MET A 24 11.34 -24.69 -29.07
C MET A 24 10.32 -23.56 -28.85
N LEU A 25 9.02 -23.84 -28.96
CA LEU A 25 7.97 -22.88 -28.60
C LEU A 25 8.06 -22.50 -27.12
N ARG A 26 8.17 -23.47 -26.20
CA ARG A 26 8.23 -23.22 -24.75
C ARG A 26 9.40 -22.31 -24.35
N GLU A 27 10.56 -22.46 -25.00
CA GLU A 27 11.72 -21.59 -24.77
C GLU A 27 11.49 -20.16 -25.29
N ASN A 28 10.80 -19.99 -26.42
CA ASN A 28 10.70 -18.73 -27.16
C ASN A 28 9.37 -17.98 -26.98
N VAL A 29 8.34 -18.61 -26.37
CA VAL A 29 6.97 -18.10 -26.28
C VAL A 29 6.87 -16.71 -25.65
N ASN A 30 7.65 -16.46 -24.59
CA ASN A 30 7.69 -15.14 -23.93
C ASN A 30 8.22 -14.03 -24.87
N HIS A 31 9.19 -14.36 -25.73
CA HIS A 31 9.76 -13.42 -26.69
C HIS A 31 8.82 -13.20 -27.88
N LEU A 32 8.24 -14.28 -28.43
CA LEU A 32 7.27 -14.24 -29.52
C LEU A 32 6.03 -13.42 -29.16
N ILE A 33 5.36 -13.74 -28.05
CA ILE A 33 4.14 -13.03 -27.65
C ILE A 33 4.50 -11.60 -27.16
N GLY A 34 5.66 -11.41 -26.53
CA GLY A 34 6.18 -10.09 -26.18
C GLY A 34 6.34 -9.17 -27.41
N PHE A 35 6.91 -9.69 -28.49
CA PHE A 35 7.01 -9.00 -29.78
C PHE A 35 5.64 -8.74 -30.42
N MET A 36 4.73 -9.72 -30.38
CA MET A 36 3.37 -9.57 -30.91
C MET A 36 2.60 -8.46 -30.18
N LEU A 37 2.66 -8.40 -28.85
CA LEU A 37 2.01 -7.36 -28.03
C LEU A 37 2.51 -5.94 -28.34
N GLN A 38 3.78 -5.80 -28.72
CA GLN A 38 4.37 -4.51 -29.10
C GLN A 38 4.05 -4.13 -30.54
N SER A 39 3.99 -5.10 -31.44
CA SER A 39 3.83 -4.88 -32.88
C SER A 39 2.37 -4.80 -33.35
N PHE A 40 1.45 -5.43 -32.62
CA PHE A 40 0.03 -5.55 -32.97
C PHE A 40 -0.83 -5.10 -31.78
N PRO A 41 -1.02 -3.78 -31.56
CA PRO A 41 -1.79 -3.27 -30.43
C PRO A 41 -3.30 -3.55 -30.56
N GLU A 42 -3.80 -3.70 -31.79
CA GLU A 42 -5.22 -3.96 -32.08
C GLU A 42 -5.63 -5.39 -31.73
N LYS A 43 -6.67 -5.54 -30.90
CA LYS A 43 -7.08 -6.82 -30.28
C LYS A 43 -7.32 -7.92 -31.32
N ASN A 44 -8.03 -7.60 -32.40
CA ASN A 44 -8.36 -8.56 -33.46
C ASN A 44 -7.14 -8.97 -34.28
N GLU A 45 -6.23 -8.04 -34.56
CA GLU A 45 -4.98 -8.38 -35.25
C GLU A 45 -4.10 -9.24 -34.35
N LEU A 46 -3.90 -8.85 -33.09
CA LEU A 46 -3.13 -9.63 -32.11
C LEU A 46 -3.66 -11.07 -31.98
N LEU A 47 -4.98 -11.23 -31.85
CA LEU A 47 -5.63 -12.54 -31.80
C LEU A 47 -5.34 -13.37 -33.05
N SER A 48 -5.31 -12.75 -34.24
CA SER A 48 -4.98 -13.44 -35.49
C SER A 48 -3.55 -13.98 -35.51
N LYS A 49 -2.56 -13.23 -34.96
CA LYS A 49 -1.16 -13.66 -34.88
C LYS A 49 -0.96 -14.71 -33.78
N ILE A 50 -1.55 -14.51 -32.62
CA ILE A 50 -1.43 -15.43 -31.48
C ILE A 50 -2.06 -16.80 -31.77
N LYS A 51 -3.20 -16.85 -32.51
CA LYS A 51 -3.83 -18.11 -32.94
C LYS A 51 -2.88 -19.02 -33.76
N VAL A 52 -1.91 -18.45 -34.47
CA VAL A 52 -0.89 -19.18 -35.25
C VAL A 52 -0.06 -20.12 -34.35
N LEU A 53 0.29 -19.69 -33.13
CA LEU A 53 1.09 -20.47 -32.18
C LEU A 53 0.41 -21.78 -31.74
N ASN A 54 -0.93 -21.82 -31.78
CA ASN A 54 -1.72 -22.95 -31.29
C ASN A 54 -2.33 -23.82 -32.40
N MET A 55 -1.98 -23.60 -33.67
CA MET A 55 -2.67 -24.27 -34.81
C MET A 55 -2.58 -25.80 -34.81
N TYR A 56 -1.55 -26.36 -34.20
CA TYR A 56 -1.37 -27.82 -34.06
C TYR A 56 -1.95 -28.36 -32.75
N HIS A 57 -2.38 -27.50 -31.82
CA HIS A 57 -2.94 -27.90 -30.53
C HIS A 57 -4.40 -28.34 -30.69
N LYS A 58 -4.75 -29.56 -30.26
CA LYS A 58 -6.14 -30.08 -30.42
C LYS A 58 -7.20 -29.19 -29.73
N ALA A 59 -6.81 -28.50 -28.66
CA ALA A 59 -7.68 -27.59 -27.91
C ALA A 59 -8.01 -26.27 -28.65
N SER A 60 -7.24 -25.84 -29.66
CA SER A 60 -7.47 -24.55 -30.33
C SER A 60 -8.62 -24.55 -31.34
N LYS A 61 -9.27 -25.70 -31.56
CA LYS A 61 -10.32 -25.89 -32.58
C LYS A 61 -11.72 -25.46 -32.14
N GLN A 62 -11.92 -25.13 -30.87
CA GLN A 62 -13.15 -24.47 -30.41
C GLN A 62 -12.91 -22.96 -30.39
N ILE A 63 -13.27 -22.30 -31.50
CA ILE A 63 -13.52 -20.86 -31.48
C ILE A 63 -14.90 -20.69 -30.84
N ASP A 64 -14.91 -20.42 -29.54
CA ASP A 64 -16.12 -19.93 -28.89
C ASP A 64 -16.31 -18.46 -29.28
N THR A 65 -17.30 -18.22 -30.15
CA THR A 65 -17.67 -16.88 -30.62
C THR A 65 -18.43 -16.05 -29.58
N GLU A 66 -18.83 -16.64 -28.45
CA GLU A 66 -19.48 -15.95 -27.34
C GLU A 66 -18.46 -15.34 -26.36
N LEU A 67 -17.20 -15.79 -26.41
CA LEU A 67 -16.10 -15.22 -25.62
C LEU A 67 -15.57 -13.91 -26.20
N ASP A 68 -15.32 -12.94 -25.30
CA ASP A 68 -14.66 -11.68 -25.63
C ASP A 68 -13.28 -11.91 -26.28
N VAL A 69 -12.89 -10.98 -27.14
CA VAL A 69 -11.62 -11.04 -27.89
C VAL A 69 -10.42 -11.15 -26.93
N MET A 70 -10.47 -10.49 -25.76
CA MET A 70 -9.39 -10.57 -24.77
C MET A 70 -9.36 -11.91 -24.05
N ASP A 71 -10.51 -12.50 -23.74
CA ASP A 71 -10.59 -13.86 -23.17
C ASP A 71 -10.01 -14.88 -24.17
N GLN A 72 -10.36 -14.76 -25.47
CA GLN A 72 -9.78 -15.60 -26.53
C GLN A 72 -8.26 -15.42 -26.66
N ILE A 73 -7.75 -14.18 -26.55
CA ILE A 73 -6.30 -13.91 -26.51
C ILE A 73 -5.67 -14.63 -25.32
N ALA A 74 -6.23 -14.46 -24.11
CA ALA A 74 -5.70 -15.07 -22.89
C ALA A 74 -5.68 -16.60 -22.94
N LEU A 75 -6.76 -17.24 -23.39
CA LEU A 75 -6.82 -18.70 -23.59
C LEU A 75 -5.75 -19.22 -24.55
N ASN A 76 -5.47 -18.47 -25.62
CA ASN A 76 -4.39 -18.83 -26.54
C ASN A 76 -3.00 -18.63 -25.92
N VAL A 77 -2.78 -17.59 -25.11
CA VAL A 77 -1.53 -17.39 -24.37
C VAL A 77 -1.32 -18.49 -23.32
N PHE A 78 -2.36 -18.89 -22.58
CA PHE A 78 -2.30 -20.00 -21.63
C PHE A 78 -1.93 -21.31 -22.35
N THR A 79 -2.58 -21.59 -23.48
CA THR A 79 -2.28 -22.78 -24.30
C THR A 79 -0.82 -22.79 -24.78
N ALA A 80 -0.34 -21.66 -25.32
CA ALA A 80 1.04 -21.55 -25.82
C ALA A 80 2.11 -21.65 -24.71
N LYS A 81 1.76 -21.28 -23.46
CA LYS A 81 2.62 -21.41 -22.27
C LYS A 81 2.42 -22.73 -21.50
N ASP A 82 1.61 -23.66 -22.01
CA ASP A 82 1.28 -24.95 -21.38
C ASP A 82 0.56 -24.83 -20.02
N ILE A 83 -0.12 -23.68 -19.78
CA ILE A 83 -0.96 -23.40 -18.60
C ILE A 83 -2.36 -23.98 -18.86
N ILE A 84 -2.44 -25.30 -19.02
CA ILE A 84 -3.65 -26.00 -19.47
C ILE A 84 -4.32 -26.71 -18.28
N GLY A 85 -5.67 -26.71 -18.27
CA GLY A 85 -6.48 -27.47 -17.30
C GLY A 85 -6.81 -26.75 -16.00
N LYS A 86 -6.55 -25.44 -15.91
CA LYS A 86 -6.94 -24.58 -14.78
C LYS A 86 -8.07 -23.64 -15.18
N GLU A 87 -8.91 -23.27 -14.22
CA GLU A 87 -9.88 -22.18 -14.38
C GLU A 87 -9.18 -20.87 -14.76
N PHE A 88 -9.89 -19.99 -15.48
CA PHE A 88 -9.34 -18.75 -16.04
C PHE A 88 -8.57 -17.91 -15.00
N ASN A 89 -9.14 -17.74 -13.81
CA ASN A 89 -8.54 -16.97 -12.73
C ASN A 89 -7.25 -17.62 -12.19
N ALA A 90 -7.21 -18.95 -12.06
CA ALA A 90 -6.01 -19.68 -11.64
C ALA A 90 -4.88 -19.59 -12.69
N SER A 91 -5.22 -19.62 -13.99
CA SER A 91 -4.28 -19.39 -15.08
C SER A 91 -3.73 -17.95 -15.11
N MET A 92 -4.58 -16.95 -14.84
CA MET A 92 -4.14 -15.56 -14.67
C MET A 92 -3.21 -15.40 -13.46
N ILE A 93 -3.52 -15.99 -12.31
CA ILE A 93 -2.68 -15.94 -11.10
C ILE A 93 -1.29 -16.54 -11.36
N GLU A 94 -1.19 -17.60 -12.17
CA GLU A 94 0.10 -18.16 -12.57
C GLU A 94 0.93 -17.17 -13.39
N LEU A 95 0.29 -16.45 -14.34
CA LEU A 95 0.96 -15.33 -15.01
C LEU A 95 1.37 -14.25 -14.02
N PHE A 96 0.54 -13.85 -13.05
CA PHE A 96 0.96 -12.85 -12.06
C PHE A 96 2.24 -13.24 -11.31
N LYS A 97 2.41 -14.53 -10.98
CA LYS A 97 3.58 -15.08 -10.28
C LYS A 97 4.80 -15.37 -11.19
N ASP A 98 4.64 -15.36 -12.51
CA ASP A 98 5.73 -15.40 -13.50
C ASP A 98 6.53 -14.06 -13.43
N PRO A 99 7.83 -14.07 -13.06
CA PRO A 99 8.61 -12.84 -12.90
C PRO A 99 9.03 -12.19 -14.22
N SER A 100 8.71 -12.78 -15.38
CA SER A 100 9.13 -12.27 -16.69
C SER A 100 8.55 -10.90 -17.04
N THR A 101 9.32 -10.13 -17.81
CA THR A 101 8.88 -8.87 -18.44
C THR A 101 7.67 -9.09 -19.35
N PHE A 102 7.64 -10.20 -20.08
CA PHE A 102 6.50 -10.67 -20.86
C PHE A 102 5.22 -10.70 -20.01
N SER A 103 5.25 -11.38 -18.85
CA SER A 103 4.06 -11.54 -18.02
C SER A 103 3.48 -10.19 -17.58
N ARG A 104 4.34 -9.25 -17.15
CA ARG A 104 3.90 -7.89 -16.79
C ARG A 104 3.28 -7.16 -17.98
N ALA A 105 3.91 -7.21 -19.16
CA ALA A 105 3.40 -6.58 -20.37
C ALA A 105 2.04 -7.17 -20.79
N PHE A 106 1.91 -8.49 -20.78
CA PHE A 106 0.68 -9.20 -21.12
C PHE A 106 -0.47 -8.87 -20.16
N VAL A 107 -0.24 -8.96 -18.85
CA VAL A 107 -1.26 -8.68 -17.82
C VAL A 107 -1.78 -7.25 -17.93
N ILE A 108 -0.88 -6.26 -18.10
CA ILE A 108 -1.27 -4.86 -18.25
C ILE A 108 -2.03 -4.64 -19.56
N TYR A 109 -1.55 -5.22 -20.68
CA TYR A 109 -2.25 -5.15 -21.96
C TYR A 109 -3.66 -5.78 -21.87
N PHE A 110 -3.77 -6.93 -21.19
CA PHE A 110 -5.05 -7.60 -20.97
C PHE A 110 -6.04 -6.69 -20.27
N PHE A 111 -5.72 -6.22 -19.05
CA PHE A 111 -6.67 -5.43 -18.26
C PHE A 111 -6.95 -4.04 -18.82
N LYS A 112 -6.02 -3.42 -19.56
CA LYS A 112 -6.28 -2.16 -20.31
C LYS A 112 -7.26 -2.33 -21.47
N ASN A 113 -7.48 -3.54 -21.94
CA ASN A 113 -8.35 -3.83 -23.08
C ASN A 113 -9.59 -4.66 -22.69
N TRP A 114 -9.66 -5.17 -21.46
CA TRP A 114 -10.70 -6.07 -20.99
C TRP A 114 -11.90 -5.28 -20.45
N SER A 115 -12.99 -5.33 -21.20
CA SER A 115 -14.29 -4.77 -20.85
C SER A 115 -15.19 -5.90 -20.37
N ALA A 116 -15.64 -5.83 -19.12
CA ALA A 116 -16.43 -6.90 -18.51
C ALA A 116 -17.63 -6.38 -17.73
N LYS A 117 -18.61 -7.25 -17.47
CA LYS A 117 -19.71 -6.94 -16.54
C LYS A 117 -19.19 -6.88 -15.10
N GLN A 118 -19.86 -6.09 -14.27
CA GLN A 118 -19.57 -5.88 -12.85
C GLN A 118 -19.17 -7.17 -12.11
N GLU A 119 -19.97 -8.24 -12.21
CA GLU A 119 -19.72 -9.53 -11.58
C GLU A 119 -18.34 -10.13 -11.89
N ARG A 120 -17.89 -10.09 -13.16
CA ARG A 120 -16.55 -10.58 -13.54
C ARG A 120 -15.44 -9.66 -13.07
N ILE A 121 -15.70 -8.35 -12.99
CA ILE A 121 -14.77 -7.38 -12.41
C ILE A 121 -14.62 -7.64 -10.92
N ASP A 122 -15.69 -7.89 -10.19
CA ASP A 122 -15.65 -8.23 -8.76
C ASP A 122 -14.89 -9.54 -8.50
N GLN A 123 -15.15 -10.59 -9.30
CA GLN A 123 -14.38 -11.84 -9.25
C GLN A 123 -12.88 -11.62 -9.50
N ALA A 124 -12.52 -10.80 -10.49
CA ALA A 124 -11.12 -10.48 -10.80
C ALA A 124 -10.48 -9.64 -9.67
N MET A 125 -11.17 -8.62 -9.17
CA MET A 125 -10.68 -7.77 -8.09
C MET A 125 -10.48 -8.57 -6.79
N ASN A 126 -11.41 -9.46 -6.44
CA ASN A 126 -11.28 -10.36 -5.30
C ASN A 126 -10.08 -11.32 -5.45
N ALA A 127 -9.89 -11.92 -6.63
CA ALA A 127 -8.71 -12.75 -6.89
C ALA A 127 -7.37 -11.97 -6.80
N LEU A 128 -7.37 -10.70 -7.18
CA LEU A 128 -6.22 -9.80 -7.07
C LEU A 128 -5.97 -9.36 -5.61
N SER A 129 -7.00 -9.04 -4.85
CA SER A 129 -6.96 -8.79 -3.39
C SER A 129 -6.36 -9.98 -2.66
N ASP A 130 -6.88 -11.18 -2.91
CA ASP A 130 -6.39 -12.42 -2.34
C ASP A 130 -4.92 -12.67 -2.67
N LEU A 131 -4.51 -12.39 -3.91
CA LEU A 131 -3.14 -12.58 -4.34
C LEU A 131 -2.18 -11.59 -3.64
N ILE A 132 -2.51 -10.29 -3.58
CA ILE A 132 -1.64 -9.30 -2.92
C ILE A 132 -1.59 -9.52 -1.40
N LEU A 133 -2.70 -9.91 -0.78
CA LEU A 133 -2.74 -10.28 0.64
C LEU A 133 -1.94 -11.56 0.93
N SER A 134 -1.92 -12.52 0.00
CA SER A 134 -1.13 -13.75 0.15
C SER A 134 0.37 -13.48 -0.03
N GLU A 135 0.77 -12.74 -1.06
CA GLU A 135 2.18 -12.41 -1.34
C GLU A 135 2.80 -11.47 -0.29
N THR A 136 1.98 -10.69 0.42
CA THR A 136 2.40 -9.88 1.57
C THR A 136 2.37 -10.64 2.90
N GLY A 137 1.77 -11.83 2.95
CA GLY A 137 1.57 -12.60 4.19
C GLY A 137 0.55 -11.98 5.16
N LEU A 138 -0.40 -11.21 4.62
CA LEU A 138 -1.38 -10.42 5.37
C LEU A 138 -2.80 -10.98 5.33
N LYS A 139 -3.10 -11.98 4.49
CA LYS A 139 -4.46 -12.50 4.25
C LYS A 139 -5.27 -12.78 5.52
N SER A 140 -4.75 -13.60 6.44
CA SER A 140 -5.47 -13.92 7.70
C SER A 140 -5.64 -12.70 8.61
N LYS A 141 -4.67 -11.77 8.62
CA LYS A 141 -4.78 -10.53 9.40
C LYS A 141 -5.82 -9.57 8.83
N PHE A 142 -5.93 -9.50 7.51
CA PHE A 142 -6.91 -8.66 6.84
C PHE A 142 -8.34 -9.11 7.15
N TYR A 143 -8.65 -10.41 7.09
CA TYR A 143 -9.99 -10.88 7.47
C TYR A 143 -10.27 -10.71 8.97
N GLY A 144 -9.27 -10.93 9.84
CA GLY A 144 -9.41 -10.63 11.26
C GLY A 144 -9.78 -9.16 11.49
N PHE A 145 -9.05 -8.24 10.86
CA PHE A 145 -9.35 -6.81 10.87
C PHE A 145 -10.77 -6.53 10.34
N MET A 146 -11.16 -7.03 9.17
CA MET A 146 -12.52 -6.81 8.63
C MET A 146 -13.63 -7.38 9.53
N SER A 147 -13.37 -8.45 10.30
CA SER A 147 -14.38 -8.99 11.24
C SER A 147 -14.66 -8.10 12.46
N GLU A 148 -13.77 -7.16 12.79
CA GLU A 148 -14.02 -6.12 13.82
C GLU A 148 -15.05 -5.07 13.35
N PHE A 149 -15.34 -5.09 12.04
CA PHE A 149 -16.06 -4.08 11.29
C PHE A 149 -17.39 -4.62 10.70
N GLU A 150 -17.55 -5.93 10.55
CA GLU A 150 -18.76 -6.60 10.07
C GLU A 150 -19.85 -6.77 11.16
N PHE A 151 -20.37 -5.66 11.71
CA PHE A 151 -21.55 -5.69 12.61
C PHE A 151 -22.46 -4.47 12.50
N THR A 152 -23.45 -4.53 11.59
CA THR A 152 -24.86 -4.16 11.85
C THR A 152 -25.75 -4.47 10.63
N GLU A 153 -26.40 -5.63 10.63
CA GLU A 153 -27.85 -5.80 10.35
C GLU A 153 -28.25 -7.25 10.67
N GLU A 154 -29.50 -7.44 11.05
CA GLU A 154 -30.08 -8.61 11.72
C GLU A 154 -29.63 -10.00 11.21
N ASN A 155 -29.04 -10.81 12.10
CA ASN A 155 -29.27 -12.25 12.11
C ASN A 155 -29.26 -12.79 13.55
N ALA A 156 -30.43 -13.28 13.96
CA ALA A 156 -30.54 -14.19 15.09
C ALA A 156 -30.00 -15.59 14.69
N GLU A 157 -29.66 -16.40 15.70
CA GLU A 157 -29.54 -17.86 15.61
C GLU A 157 -28.60 -18.43 14.54
N CYS A 158 -27.35 -18.63 14.93
CA CYS A 158 -26.64 -19.88 14.62
C CYS A 158 -25.98 -20.39 15.90
N GLU A 159 -26.71 -21.20 16.66
CA GLU A 159 -26.11 -22.11 17.62
C GLU A 159 -25.20 -23.08 16.86
N TYR A 160 -23.94 -23.14 17.26
CA TYR A 160 -23.06 -24.27 16.99
C TYR A 160 -22.49 -24.73 18.34
N GLU A 161 -23.34 -25.37 19.14
CA GLU A 161 -22.88 -26.34 20.13
C GLU A 161 -22.56 -27.68 19.46
N ASP A 162 -21.71 -28.46 20.13
CA ASP A 162 -21.09 -29.75 19.78
C ASP A 162 -19.78 -29.72 18.95
N SER A 163 -18.65 -30.26 19.43
CA SER A 163 -18.25 -30.61 20.82
C SER A 163 -16.72 -30.79 20.91
N ILE A 164 -16.13 -30.31 22.01
CA ILE A 164 -15.30 -31.04 23.01
C ILE A 164 -14.82 -32.44 22.52
N ASP A 165 -13.53 -32.83 22.46
CA ASP A 165 -12.40 -32.83 23.41
C ASP A 165 -11.06 -32.77 22.58
N ASP A 166 -9.84 -32.57 23.11
CA ASP A 166 -9.29 -33.03 24.39
C ASP A 166 -8.07 -32.16 24.78
N ILE A 167 -8.01 -31.67 26.02
CA ILE A 167 -6.79 -31.13 26.62
C ILE A 167 -6.16 -32.24 27.44
N ASN A 168 -5.00 -32.77 27.03
CA ASN A 168 -4.12 -33.45 27.98
C ASN A 168 -2.64 -33.19 27.73
N THR A 169 -1.98 -32.81 28.81
CA THR A 169 -0.56 -32.47 28.92
C THR A 169 0.33 -33.70 29.03
N SER A 170 1.48 -33.69 28.38
CA SER A 170 2.69 -34.38 28.89
C SER A 170 3.98 -33.76 28.36
N ASP A 171 4.99 -33.69 29.22
CA ASP A 171 6.34 -33.22 28.91
C ASP A 171 7.02 -34.06 27.81
N SER A 172 7.92 -33.43 27.04
CA SER A 172 9.36 -33.72 27.17
C SER A 172 10.24 -32.97 26.17
N HIS A 173 11.45 -32.65 26.60
CA HIS A 173 12.49 -32.05 25.76
C HIS A 173 12.90 -32.97 24.60
N SER A 174 13.07 -32.38 23.41
CA SER A 174 14.09 -32.87 22.47
C SER A 174 14.62 -31.72 21.61
N ASP A 175 15.78 -31.19 22.01
CA ASP A 175 16.64 -30.44 21.09
C ASP A 175 16.97 -31.31 19.89
N SER A 176 16.67 -30.84 18.69
CA SER A 176 17.16 -31.44 17.45
C SER A 176 17.89 -30.38 16.62
N ASN A 177 19.22 -30.38 16.77
CA ASN A 177 20.13 -29.61 15.92
C ASN A 177 19.87 -29.96 14.44
N ILE A 178 19.48 -28.96 13.65
CA ILE A 178 19.61 -29.03 12.19
C ILE A 178 20.81 -28.15 11.82
N GLN A 179 21.98 -28.79 11.67
CA GLN A 179 23.11 -28.16 10.99
C GLN A 179 22.70 -27.90 9.54
N VAL A 180 22.84 -26.65 9.11
CA VAL A 180 22.69 -26.28 7.70
C VAL A 180 24.09 -26.27 7.09
N ASP A 181 24.46 -27.36 6.42
CA ASP A 181 25.66 -27.36 5.58
C ASP A 181 25.44 -26.46 4.36
N CYS A 182 26.39 -25.55 4.14
CA CYS A 182 26.43 -24.63 3.01
C CYS A 182 27.75 -24.77 2.28
N GLU A 183 27.94 -25.89 1.57
CA GLU A 183 29.03 -26.03 0.62
C GLU A 183 28.71 -25.24 -0.67
N ASN A 184 29.13 -23.98 -0.70
CA ASN A 184 29.19 -23.19 -1.91
C ASN A 184 30.36 -23.66 -2.78
N HIS A 185 30.07 -24.35 -3.87
CA HIS A 185 31.01 -24.51 -4.99
C HIS A 185 30.57 -23.64 -6.18
N MET A 186 31.15 -22.45 -6.27
CA MET A 186 31.30 -21.74 -7.55
C MET A 186 32.79 -21.67 -7.90
N ASN A 187 33.13 -22.26 -9.05
CA ASN A 187 34.43 -22.05 -9.68
C ASN A 187 34.35 -20.77 -10.52
N ASP A 188 35.02 -19.71 -10.08
CA ASP A 188 35.35 -18.56 -10.91
C ASP A 188 36.77 -18.73 -11.46
N GLU A 189 36.91 -18.78 -12.79
CA GLU A 189 38.20 -18.67 -13.48
C GLU A 189 38.39 -17.24 -14.02
N HIS A 190 39.33 -16.49 -13.41
CA HIS A 190 40.08 -15.35 -13.99
C HIS A 190 39.29 -14.08 -14.43
N THR A 191 39.77 -12.82 -14.38
CA THR A 191 40.82 -12.03 -13.68
C THR A 191 40.47 -10.52 -13.94
N ASP A 192 40.95 -9.47 -13.26
CA ASP A 192 41.94 -9.32 -12.17
C ASP A 192 41.68 -8.02 -11.34
N ALA A 193 42.48 -7.83 -10.28
CA ALA A 193 42.96 -6.55 -9.73
C ALA A 193 41.99 -5.37 -9.48
N PHE A 194 41.48 -5.30 -8.24
CA PHE A 194 41.77 -4.13 -7.38
C PHE A 194 41.79 -4.54 -5.90
N ASN A 195 42.98 -4.77 -5.35
CA ASN A 195 43.16 -4.99 -3.92
C ASN A 195 43.17 -3.63 -3.20
N SER A 196 42.21 -3.43 -2.29
CA SER A 196 42.31 -2.46 -1.20
C SER A 196 41.82 -3.11 0.09
N GLU A 197 42.61 -2.99 1.17
CA GLU A 197 42.38 -3.66 2.45
C GLU A 197 41.08 -3.18 3.14
N ASP A 198 40.52 -2.04 2.72
CA ASP A 198 39.20 -1.53 3.12
C ASP A 198 38.03 -2.48 2.77
N SER A 199 38.20 -3.39 1.81
CA SER A 199 37.13 -4.28 1.34
C SER A 199 36.63 -5.23 2.44
N GLU A 200 37.52 -5.76 3.27
CA GLU A 200 37.12 -6.66 4.36
C GLU A 200 36.40 -5.92 5.49
N GLU A 201 36.85 -4.73 5.88
CA GLU A 201 36.11 -3.91 6.86
C GLU A 201 34.76 -3.44 6.31
N ILE A 202 34.67 -3.01 5.05
CA ILE A 202 33.40 -2.65 4.41
C ILE A 202 32.45 -3.86 4.35
N ASN A 203 32.95 -5.05 4.02
CA ASN A 203 32.15 -6.27 4.02
C ASN A 203 31.71 -6.68 5.44
N LYS A 204 32.55 -6.51 6.45
CA LYS A 204 32.24 -6.78 7.85
C LYS A 204 31.23 -5.76 8.41
N VAL A 205 31.36 -4.48 8.04
CA VAL A 205 30.38 -3.42 8.34
C VAL A 205 29.05 -3.70 7.63
N ASN A 206 29.06 -4.12 6.36
CA ASN A 206 27.85 -4.50 5.63
C ASN A 206 27.18 -5.75 6.21
N GLN A 207 27.95 -6.77 6.63
CA GLN A 207 27.42 -7.93 7.33
C GLN A 207 26.82 -7.56 8.69
N ASN A 208 27.51 -6.72 9.48
CA ASN A 208 27.02 -6.25 10.78
C ASN A 208 25.77 -5.36 10.64
N LEU A 209 25.74 -4.45 9.66
CA LEU A 209 24.54 -3.68 9.30
C LEU A 209 23.40 -4.60 8.86
N SER A 210 23.68 -5.60 8.03
CA SER A 210 22.70 -6.59 7.58
C SER A 210 22.14 -7.41 8.76
N VAL A 211 22.97 -7.74 9.77
CA VAL A 211 22.52 -8.36 11.02
C VAL A 211 21.67 -7.40 11.87
N ILE A 212 22.06 -6.13 11.99
CA ILE A 212 21.26 -5.09 12.69
C ILE A 212 19.89 -4.88 11.99
N PHE A 213 19.83 -4.96 10.66
CA PHE A 213 18.58 -4.87 9.89
C PHE A 213 17.80 -6.20 9.78
N LYS A 214 18.37 -7.36 10.12
CA LYS A 214 17.68 -8.66 10.11
C LYS A 214 16.61 -8.78 11.21
N ASN A 215 16.73 -8.00 12.29
CA ASN A 215 15.74 -7.97 13.39
C ASN A 215 14.49 -7.11 13.10
N MET A 216 14.30 -6.61 11.87
CA MET A 216 13.11 -5.84 11.49
C MET A 216 12.20 -6.65 10.55
N LYS A 217 10.95 -6.88 11.01
CA LYS A 217 9.73 -7.29 10.28
C LYS A 217 9.97 -8.08 8.97
N LYS A 218 9.62 -9.38 8.97
CA LYS A 218 9.63 -10.34 7.84
C LYS A 218 9.49 -9.65 6.47
N LYS A 219 10.62 -9.33 5.83
CA LYS A 219 10.65 -8.58 4.56
C LYS A 219 9.99 -9.41 3.46
N ILE A 220 9.10 -8.77 2.71
CA ILE A 220 8.51 -9.33 1.49
C ILE A 220 9.62 -9.66 0.50
N SER A 221 9.56 -10.86 -0.09
CA SER A 221 10.59 -11.33 -1.03
C SER A 221 10.63 -10.45 -2.29
N SER A 222 11.78 -10.33 -2.95
CA SER A 222 11.88 -9.56 -4.20
C SER A 222 10.90 -10.05 -5.28
N LYS A 223 10.64 -11.36 -5.34
CA LYS A 223 9.65 -11.97 -6.25
C LYS A 223 8.23 -11.53 -5.86
N SER A 224 7.86 -11.66 -4.60
CA SER A 224 6.54 -11.25 -4.08
C SER A 224 6.31 -9.75 -4.27
N LEU A 225 7.33 -8.90 -4.08
CA LEU A 225 7.25 -7.47 -4.37
C LEU A 225 6.95 -7.20 -5.86
N VAL A 226 7.60 -7.91 -6.78
CA VAL A 226 7.31 -7.82 -8.23
C VAL A 226 5.88 -8.26 -8.53
N THR A 227 5.39 -9.33 -7.90
CA THR A 227 3.98 -9.77 -8.00
C THR A 227 3.03 -8.68 -7.50
N CYS A 228 3.23 -8.15 -6.29
CA CYS A 228 2.40 -7.08 -5.71
C CYS A 228 2.37 -5.83 -6.58
N VAL A 229 3.52 -5.40 -7.11
CA VAL A 229 3.63 -4.25 -8.02
C VAL A 229 2.82 -4.49 -9.29
N LYS A 230 2.89 -5.70 -9.88
CA LYS A 230 2.11 -6.09 -11.05
C LYS A 230 0.60 -6.17 -10.77
N VAL A 231 0.20 -6.67 -9.61
CA VAL A 231 -1.21 -6.66 -9.15
C VAL A 231 -1.74 -5.23 -9.06
N LEU A 232 -0.97 -4.31 -8.47
CA LEU A 232 -1.37 -2.90 -8.38
C LEU A 232 -1.44 -2.22 -9.77
N ASP A 233 -0.56 -2.55 -10.72
CA ASP A 233 -0.69 -2.08 -12.12
C ASP A 233 -1.96 -2.63 -12.79
N ALA A 234 -2.32 -3.88 -12.53
CA ALA A 234 -3.51 -4.52 -13.10
C ALA A 234 -4.80 -3.92 -12.54
N ILE A 235 -4.86 -3.68 -11.22
CA ILE A 235 -5.97 -2.97 -10.56
C ILE A 235 -6.12 -1.56 -11.16
N GLU A 236 -5.02 -0.85 -11.40
CA GLU A 236 -5.05 0.47 -12.07
C GLU A 236 -5.70 0.37 -13.45
N ALA A 237 -5.25 -0.59 -14.28
CA ALA A 237 -5.77 -0.81 -15.62
C ALA A 237 -7.25 -1.23 -15.64
N ILE A 238 -7.70 -2.05 -14.68
CA ILE A 238 -9.12 -2.44 -14.54
C ILE A 238 -9.99 -1.21 -14.29
N ILE A 239 -9.57 -0.34 -13.35
CA ILE A 239 -10.32 0.85 -12.96
C ILE A 239 -10.32 1.90 -14.07
N GLU A 240 -9.18 2.12 -14.73
CA GLU A 240 -9.08 3.06 -15.86
C GLU A 240 -9.93 2.62 -17.06
N ASN A 241 -10.05 1.32 -17.34
CA ASN A 241 -10.81 0.82 -18.49
C ASN A 241 -12.31 0.64 -18.23
N ASN A 242 -12.72 0.37 -16.98
CA ASN A 242 -14.11 0.03 -16.64
C ASN A 242 -14.79 1.08 -15.74
N VAL A 243 -14.50 2.37 -15.97
CA VAL A 243 -14.84 3.54 -15.12
C VAL A 243 -16.30 3.59 -14.59
N SER A 244 -17.27 3.00 -15.28
CA SER A 244 -18.68 2.94 -14.83
C SER A 244 -18.97 1.89 -13.75
N CYS A 245 -18.00 1.03 -13.42
CA CYS A 245 -18.15 -0.04 -12.44
C CYS A 245 -17.88 0.43 -11.01
N LYS A 246 -18.42 -0.32 -10.06
CA LYS A 246 -18.13 -0.16 -8.63
C LYS A 246 -16.91 -1.01 -8.28
N TYR A 247 -16.11 -0.52 -7.35
CA TYR A 247 -14.96 -1.25 -6.80
C TYR A 247 -15.02 -1.19 -5.29
N ASP A 248 -14.84 -2.34 -4.66
CA ASP A 248 -14.61 -2.44 -3.21
C ASP A 248 -13.21 -2.99 -2.96
N ILE A 249 -12.25 -2.06 -2.97
CA ILE A 249 -10.81 -2.36 -2.91
C ILE A 249 -10.08 -1.42 -1.95
N ALA A 250 -10.74 -0.36 -1.48
CA ALA A 250 -10.16 0.62 -0.58
C ALA A 250 -9.71 0.02 0.77
N PRO A 251 -10.47 -0.88 1.43
CA PRO A 251 -10.02 -1.53 2.67
C PRO A 251 -8.71 -2.30 2.47
N VAL A 252 -8.62 -3.11 1.42
CA VAL A 252 -7.40 -3.88 1.07
C VAL A 252 -6.22 -2.95 0.81
N LEU A 253 -6.40 -1.90 -0.01
CA LEU A 253 -5.34 -0.94 -0.35
C LEU A 253 -4.84 -0.16 0.87
N MET A 254 -5.74 0.22 1.78
CA MET A 254 -5.40 0.90 3.01
C MET A 254 -4.66 -0.04 3.98
N PHE A 255 -5.15 -1.27 4.15
CA PHE A 255 -4.55 -2.29 5.02
C PHE A 255 -3.14 -2.69 4.60
N ILE A 256 -2.90 -2.98 3.31
CA ILE A 256 -1.55 -3.31 2.81
C ILE A 256 -0.60 -2.10 2.88
N SER A 257 -1.13 -0.88 2.81
CA SER A 257 -0.32 0.33 2.97
C SER A 257 0.16 0.52 4.39
N CYS A 258 -0.70 0.23 5.38
CA CYS A 258 -0.32 0.17 6.79
C CYS A 258 0.76 -0.90 7.01
N HIS A 259 0.52 -2.12 6.55
CA HIS A 259 1.28 -3.27 7.02
C HIS A 259 2.57 -3.60 6.26
N THR A 260 2.71 -3.23 4.99
CA THR A 260 3.87 -3.65 4.19
C THR A 260 5.13 -2.81 4.41
N HIS A 261 5.01 -1.57 4.92
CA HIS A 261 6.11 -0.60 5.10
C HIS A 261 7.00 -0.36 3.86
N ILE A 262 6.55 -0.73 2.65
CA ILE A 262 7.30 -0.55 1.41
C ILE A 262 6.78 0.70 0.70
N SER A 263 7.63 1.73 0.61
CA SER A 263 7.27 3.04 0.01
C SER A 263 6.66 2.92 -1.40
N LEU A 264 7.07 1.94 -2.20
CA LEU A 264 6.51 1.68 -3.53
C LEU A 264 5.07 1.16 -3.48
N ILE A 265 4.75 0.24 -2.55
CA ILE A 265 3.39 -0.27 -2.35
C ILE A 265 2.50 0.84 -1.79
N PHE A 266 2.96 1.57 -0.77
CA PHE A 266 2.24 2.71 -0.18
C PHE A 266 1.87 3.76 -1.25
N LYS A 267 2.86 4.21 -2.05
CA LYS A 267 2.63 5.22 -3.11
C LYS A 267 1.63 4.75 -4.17
N ARG A 268 1.69 3.48 -4.56
CA ARG A 268 0.78 2.89 -5.56
C ARG A 268 -0.63 2.71 -5.02
N SER A 269 -0.78 2.19 -3.81
CA SER A 269 -2.07 2.05 -3.15
C SER A 269 -2.73 3.41 -2.91
N MET A 270 -1.96 4.44 -2.50
CA MET A 270 -2.45 5.83 -2.41
C MET A 270 -2.89 6.40 -3.76
N LYS A 271 -2.20 6.09 -4.85
CA LYS A 271 -2.62 6.49 -6.20
C LYS A 271 -3.93 5.79 -6.59
N LEU A 272 -4.03 4.48 -6.35
CA LEU A 272 -5.24 3.70 -6.64
C LEU A 272 -6.45 4.18 -5.84
N MET A 273 -6.32 4.41 -4.53
CA MET A 273 -7.41 4.94 -3.70
C MET A 273 -7.88 6.31 -4.21
N LYS A 274 -6.97 7.21 -4.61
CA LYS A 274 -7.35 8.48 -5.27
C LYS A 274 -8.15 8.28 -6.56
N ILE A 275 -7.84 7.26 -7.35
CA ILE A 275 -8.57 6.93 -8.58
C ILE A 275 -9.96 6.37 -8.22
N VAL A 276 -10.03 5.37 -7.33
CA VAL A 276 -11.30 4.77 -6.84
C VAL A 276 -12.26 5.84 -6.32
N PHE A 277 -11.80 6.71 -5.42
CA PHE A 277 -12.63 7.75 -4.81
C PHE A 277 -12.94 8.93 -5.75
N LYS A 278 -12.19 9.13 -6.83
CA LYS A 278 -12.52 10.11 -7.87
C LYS A 278 -13.65 9.63 -8.77
N HIS A 279 -13.69 8.33 -9.07
CA HIS A 279 -14.68 7.76 -9.99
C HIS A 279 -15.98 7.33 -9.31
N ARG A 280 -15.98 7.14 -7.99
CA ARG A 280 -17.18 6.76 -7.23
C ARG A 280 -17.27 7.52 -5.91
N GLU A 281 -18.47 7.98 -5.59
CA GLU A 281 -18.80 8.41 -4.24
C GLU A 281 -18.74 7.21 -3.28
N CYS A 282 -17.88 7.30 -2.27
CA CYS A 282 -17.83 6.32 -1.19
C CYS A 282 -19.19 6.33 -0.47
N THR A 283 -19.88 5.18 -0.47
CA THR A 283 -21.23 5.04 0.09
C THR A 283 -21.22 4.89 1.61
N ASP A 284 -20.15 4.32 2.16
CA ASP A 284 -19.96 4.17 3.60
C ASP A 284 -18.68 4.90 4.04
N ARG A 285 -18.86 6.18 4.33
CA ARG A 285 -17.80 7.11 4.69
C ARG A 285 -17.40 7.01 6.16
N THR A 286 -18.38 6.73 7.03
CA THR A 286 -18.20 6.57 8.47
C THR A 286 -17.30 5.36 8.70
N HIS A 287 -17.62 4.22 8.07
CA HIS A 287 -16.82 3.01 8.19
C HIS A 287 -15.42 3.13 7.58
N LEU A 288 -15.28 3.83 6.46
CA LEU A 288 -13.96 4.17 5.88
C LEU A 288 -13.11 4.99 6.85
N PHE A 289 -13.73 5.93 7.58
CA PHE A 289 -13.06 6.74 8.59
C PHE A 289 -12.67 5.92 9.83
N GLU A 290 -13.53 5.02 10.30
CA GLU A 290 -13.23 4.09 11.41
C GLU A 290 -12.06 3.15 11.09
N MET A 291 -12.09 2.49 9.92
CA MET A 291 -10.98 1.66 9.44
C MET A 291 -9.67 2.45 9.31
N PHE A 292 -9.74 3.70 8.81
CA PHE A 292 -8.57 4.58 8.74
C PHE A 292 -8.03 4.90 10.13
N CYS A 293 -8.91 5.24 11.08
CA CYS A 293 -8.56 5.54 12.45
C CYS A 293 -7.92 4.35 13.15
N SER A 294 -8.44 3.12 12.99
CA SER A 294 -7.83 1.90 13.52
C SER A 294 -6.40 1.70 12.99
N LEU A 295 -6.21 1.74 11.67
CA LEU A 295 -4.88 1.57 11.05
C LEU A 295 -3.89 2.69 11.40
N LEU A 296 -4.38 3.90 11.72
CA LEU A 296 -3.55 5.00 12.21
C LEU A 296 -2.99 4.74 13.62
N GLN A 297 -3.74 4.04 14.47
CA GLN A 297 -3.23 3.62 15.79
C GLN A 297 -2.09 2.58 15.65
N GLU A 298 -2.13 1.74 14.62
CA GLU A 298 -1.08 0.75 14.36
C GLU A 298 0.18 1.32 13.70
N ASN A 299 0.04 2.25 12.75
CA ASN A 299 1.16 2.76 11.96
C ASN A 299 1.14 4.29 11.75
N GLU A 300 2.22 4.93 12.17
CA GLU A 300 2.47 6.37 12.01
C GLU A 300 2.45 6.86 10.55
N ASP A 301 2.88 6.04 9.59
CA ASP A 301 2.91 6.41 8.16
C ASP A 301 1.50 6.69 7.59
N MET A 302 0.45 6.16 8.22
CA MET A 302 -0.95 6.35 7.80
C MET A 302 -1.41 7.81 7.91
N VAL A 303 -0.75 8.64 8.72
CA VAL A 303 -1.03 10.10 8.79
C VAL A 303 -0.85 10.80 7.42
N ARG A 304 -0.07 10.21 6.50
CA ARG A 304 0.06 10.73 5.13
C ARG A 304 -1.18 10.51 4.27
N MET A 305 -2.14 9.71 4.74
CA MET A 305 -3.43 9.50 4.09
C MET A 305 -4.50 10.50 4.54
N THR A 306 -4.32 11.17 5.70
CA THR A 306 -5.35 12.02 6.33
C THR A 306 -6.03 12.98 5.36
N MET A 307 -5.28 13.69 4.51
CA MET A 307 -5.87 14.62 3.52
C MET A 307 -6.79 13.91 2.51
N LEU A 308 -6.43 12.71 2.05
CA LEU A 308 -7.27 11.91 1.15
C LEU A 308 -8.55 11.45 1.84
N ILE A 309 -8.46 11.03 3.10
CA ILE A 309 -9.62 10.56 3.86
C ILE A 309 -10.58 11.72 4.16
N ILE A 310 -10.07 12.91 4.50
CA ILE A 310 -10.90 14.12 4.66
C ILE A 310 -11.67 14.46 3.38
N ASP A 311 -10.99 14.50 2.22
CA ASP A 311 -11.63 14.84 0.93
C ASP A 311 -12.78 13.87 0.57
N VAL A 312 -12.73 12.63 1.08
CA VAL A 312 -13.67 11.53 0.77
C VAL A 312 -14.79 11.40 1.79
N CYS A 313 -14.46 11.43 3.09
CA CYS A 313 -15.41 11.34 4.19
C CYS A 313 -16.17 12.66 4.43
N LYS A 314 -15.56 13.81 4.09
CA LYS A 314 -16.15 15.14 4.22
C LYS A 314 -16.67 15.40 5.64
N GLU A 315 -17.98 15.52 5.80
CA GLU A 315 -18.67 15.81 7.08
C GLU A 315 -18.58 14.64 8.07
N GLU A 316 -18.36 13.41 7.59
CA GLU A 316 -18.13 12.21 8.43
C GLU A 316 -16.71 12.15 9.02
N PHE A 317 -15.82 13.08 8.68
CA PHE A 317 -14.47 13.13 9.24
C PHE A 317 -14.47 13.88 10.59
N ASP A 318 -14.47 13.14 11.70
CA ASP A 318 -14.38 13.73 13.04
C ASP A 318 -12.92 13.99 13.45
N TRP A 319 -12.56 15.28 13.51
CA TRP A 319 -11.23 15.72 13.96
C TRP A 319 -10.92 15.38 15.42
N THR A 320 -11.90 15.38 16.31
CA THR A 320 -11.75 15.04 17.72
C THR A 320 -11.46 13.54 17.86
N VAL A 321 -12.16 12.67 17.11
CA VAL A 321 -11.85 11.23 17.03
C VAL A 321 -10.47 10.99 16.42
N PHE A 322 -10.15 11.67 15.33
CA PHE A 322 -8.83 11.58 14.69
C PHE A 322 -7.69 11.93 15.66
N PHE A 323 -7.78 13.06 16.38
CA PHE A 323 -6.73 13.45 17.33
C PHE A 323 -6.61 12.46 18.50
N ARG A 324 -7.71 11.93 19.04
CA ARG A 324 -7.71 10.85 20.04
C ARG A 324 -7.01 9.58 19.53
N CYS A 325 -7.27 9.16 18.29
CA CYS A 325 -6.54 8.04 17.68
C CYS A 325 -5.04 8.31 17.55
N THR A 326 -4.63 9.58 17.40
CA THR A 326 -3.19 9.90 17.36
C THR A 326 -2.51 9.81 18.73
N GLU A 327 -3.27 9.82 19.83
CA GLU A 327 -2.74 9.75 21.20
C GLU A 327 -2.16 8.37 21.55
N THR A 328 -2.87 7.29 21.16
CA THR A 328 -2.42 5.91 21.37
C THR A 328 -1.11 5.61 20.63
N ASN A 329 -0.95 6.14 19.41
CA ASN A 329 0.27 6.00 18.62
C ASN A 329 1.21 7.20 18.79
N LYS A 330 2.12 7.10 19.77
CA LYS A 330 3.04 8.18 20.18
C LYS A 330 4.01 8.70 19.11
N LYS A 331 4.14 8.03 17.95
CA LYS A 331 5.10 8.39 16.91
C LYS A 331 4.56 9.30 15.81
N ILE A 332 3.24 9.39 15.65
CA ILE A 332 2.61 10.23 14.60
C ILE A 332 3.07 11.68 14.69
N ASP A 333 3.59 12.21 13.56
CA ASP A 333 3.87 13.64 13.36
C ASP A 333 2.67 14.36 12.75
N LEU A 334 1.88 15.04 13.60
CA LEU A 334 0.79 15.92 13.15
C LEU A 334 1.27 17.13 12.32
N GLY A 335 2.58 17.37 12.22
CA GLY A 335 3.16 18.36 11.32
C GLY A 335 2.90 18.08 9.84
N LEU A 336 2.51 16.85 9.49
CA LEU A 336 2.16 16.42 8.13
C LEU A 336 0.73 16.80 7.71
N ILE A 337 -0.08 17.34 8.62
CA ILE A 337 -1.50 17.68 8.41
C ILE A 337 -1.62 19.15 8.01
N ASP A 338 -2.32 19.46 6.90
CA ASP A 338 -2.67 20.85 6.59
C ASP A 338 -3.75 21.34 7.56
N ARG A 339 -3.40 22.38 8.31
CA ARG A 339 -4.22 22.96 9.38
C ARG A 339 -5.41 23.76 8.87
N LYS A 340 -5.48 24.03 7.56
CA LYS A 340 -6.66 24.66 6.93
C LYS A 340 -7.92 23.78 7.02
N TYR A 341 -7.75 22.47 7.21
CA TYR A 341 -8.85 21.51 7.19
C TYR A 341 -9.52 21.28 8.56
N PHE A 342 -9.00 21.84 9.65
CA PHE A 342 -9.60 21.74 10.98
C PHE A 342 -9.77 23.10 11.68
N SER A 343 -10.82 23.23 12.48
CA SER A 343 -11.03 24.43 13.29
C SER A 343 -10.09 24.44 14.50
N PRO A 344 -9.59 25.60 14.95
CA PRO A 344 -8.85 25.71 16.21
C PRO A 344 -9.64 25.15 17.40
N ALA A 345 -10.97 25.31 17.40
CA ALA A 345 -11.86 24.85 18.47
C ALA A 345 -11.80 23.32 18.68
N CYS A 346 -11.87 22.51 17.62
CA CYS A 346 -11.74 21.04 17.73
C CYS A 346 -10.38 20.63 18.32
N PHE A 347 -9.31 21.33 17.94
CA PHE A 347 -7.99 21.06 18.49
C PHE A 347 -7.85 21.52 19.95
N TYR A 348 -8.52 22.61 20.35
CA TYR A 348 -8.59 23.05 21.74
C TYR A 348 -9.38 22.10 22.62
N GLU A 349 -10.50 21.55 22.13
CA GLU A 349 -11.25 20.50 22.80
C GLU A 349 -10.36 19.27 23.04
N PHE A 350 -9.65 18.80 22.01
CA PHE A 350 -8.68 17.72 22.15
C PHE A 350 -7.59 18.02 23.20
N LEU A 351 -7.00 19.22 23.18
CA LEU A 351 -5.97 19.64 24.16
C LEU A 351 -6.48 19.70 25.62
N ILE A 352 -7.79 19.78 25.84
CA ILE A 352 -8.39 19.79 27.18
C ILE A 352 -8.52 18.37 27.75
N PHE A 353 -8.63 17.35 26.89
CA PHE A 353 -8.91 15.97 27.29
C PHE A 353 -7.74 14.98 27.09
N THR A 354 -6.75 15.29 26.27
CA THR A 354 -5.52 14.48 26.12
C THR A 354 -4.76 14.36 27.45
N GLU A 355 -4.22 13.17 27.72
CA GLU A 355 -3.38 12.88 28.90
C GLU A 355 -1.98 13.52 28.80
N PHE A 356 -1.49 13.76 27.57
CA PHE A 356 -0.12 14.20 27.28
C PHE A 356 -0.06 15.46 26.39
N PRO A 357 -0.64 16.61 26.81
CA PRO A 357 -0.72 17.83 25.99
C PRO A 357 0.65 18.40 25.58
N GLU A 358 1.73 18.11 26.32
CA GLU A 358 3.09 18.53 25.99
C GLU A 358 3.60 17.93 24.67
N ARG A 359 3.12 16.74 24.27
CA ARG A 359 3.45 16.13 22.97
C ARG A 359 3.00 17.03 21.81
N TYR A 360 1.87 17.69 21.98
CA TYR A 360 1.25 18.53 20.96
C TYR A 360 1.72 19.99 21.02
N LEU A 361 2.65 20.33 21.93
CA LEU A 361 3.10 21.70 22.18
C LEU A 361 3.63 22.43 20.94
N LYS A 362 4.26 21.73 19.99
CA LYS A 362 4.72 22.33 18.71
C LYS A 362 3.55 22.82 17.86
N LEU A 363 2.48 22.01 17.76
CA LEU A 363 1.27 22.35 17.02
C LEU A 363 0.44 23.39 17.78
N ALA A 364 0.30 23.23 19.10
CA ALA A 364 -0.38 24.18 19.98
C ALA A 364 0.24 25.58 19.92
N LYS A 365 1.58 25.70 20.02
CA LYS A 365 2.30 26.98 19.83
C LYS A 365 1.95 27.68 18.52
N LEU A 366 1.82 26.92 17.44
CA LEU A 366 1.54 27.47 16.11
C LEU A 366 0.08 27.90 15.94
N ILE A 367 -0.88 27.15 16.51
CA ILE A 367 -2.31 27.49 16.46
C ILE A 367 -2.61 28.66 17.40
N ILE A 368 -2.17 28.58 18.66
CA ILE A 368 -2.36 29.64 19.67
C ILE A 368 -1.70 30.96 19.22
N LYS A 369 -0.55 30.94 18.53
CA LYS A 369 0.07 32.16 17.98
C LYS A 369 -0.86 32.92 17.03
N ASN A 370 -1.75 32.23 16.33
CA ASN A 370 -2.65 32.82 15.35
C ASN A 370 -4.04 33.17 15.93
N GLU A 371 -4.40 32.61 17.09
CA GLU A 371 -5.67 32.91 17.75
C GLU A 371 -5.74 34.38 18.18
N SER A 372 -6.89 35.01 17.91
CA SER A 372 -7.18 36.42 18.23
C SER A 372 -8.22 36.57 19.33
N ASP A 373 -9.04 35.56 19.59
CA ASP A 373 -10.05 35.61 20.65
C ASP A 373 -9.41 35.40 22.03
N ILE A 374 -9.42 36.46 22.84
CA ILE A 374 -8.86 36.45 24.19
C ILE A 374 -9.69 35.57 25.14
N GLU A 375 -11.02 35.49 24.96
CA GLU A 375 -11.89 34.72 25.84
C GLU A 375 -11.77 33.21 25.57
N ILE A 376 -11.63 32.79 24.31
CA ILE A 376 -11.29 31.40 23.97
C ILE A 376 -9.95 30.99 24.63
N LEU A 377 -8.92 31.85 24.55
CA LEU A 377 -7.63 31.57 25.18
C LEU A 377 -7.71 31.55 26.71
N LYS A 378 -8.51 32.42 27.34
CA LYS A 378 -8.77 32.39 28.79
C LYS A 378 -9.48 31.09 29.20
N ALA A 379 -10.52 30.69 28.46
CA ALA A 379 -11.25 29.46 28.71
C ALA A 379 -10.33 28.23 28.59
N LEU A 380 -9.56 28.12 27.50
CA LEU A 380 -8.57 27.05 27.30
C LEU A 380 -7.55 27.00 28.44
N LYS A 381 -7.01 28.15 28.88
CA LYS A 381 -6.07 28.22 30.02
C LYS A 381 -6.70 27.72 31.32
N CYS A 382 -7.97 28.03 31.57
CA CYS A 382 -8.69 27.56 32.75
C CYS A 382 -8.93 26.04 32.69
N SER A 383 -9.45 25.52 31.58
CA SER A 383 -9.74 24.09 31.41
C SER A 383 -8.46 23.23 31.49
N VAL A 384 -7.40 23.63 30.80
CA VAL A 384 -6.08 22.95 30.86
C VAL A 384 -5.50 23.00 32.29
N ARG A 385 -5.77 24.04 33.08
CA ARG A 385 -5.29 24.09 34.48
C ARG A 385 -6.04 23.13 35.41
N SER A 386 -7.27 22.74 35.08
CA SER A 386 -8.14 21.92 35.94
C SER A 386 -7.98 20.42 35.75
N ASN A 387 -7.55 19.95 34.57
CA ASN A 387 -7.72 18.54 34.18
C ASN A 387 -6.53 17.60 34.46
N LEU A 388 -5.31 18.08 34.73
CA LEU A 388 -4.11 17.22 34.87
C LEU A 388 -3.12 17.69 35.94
N ALA A 389 -2.19 16.80 36.29
CA ALA A 389 -1.07 17.09 37.18
C ALA A 389 -0.25 18.31 36.67
N PRO A 390 0.04 19.33 37.50
CA PRO A 390 0.51 20.63 37.03
C PRO A 390 1.75 20.62 36.14
N GLN A 391 2.64 19.64 36.32
CA GLN A 391 3.94 19.55 35.65
C GLN A 391 3.86 19.38 34.12
N TYR A 392 2.88 18.64 33.61
CA TYR A 392 2.74 18.39 32.17
C TYR A 392 2.15 19.61 31.42
N ASN A 393 1.33 20.39 32.12
CA ASN A 393 0.57 21.48 31.50
C ASN A 393 1.27 22.85 31.55
N GLN A 394 2.32 23.02 32.36
CA GLN A 394 3.07 24.29 32.44
C GLN A 394 3.50 24.86 31.08
N PRO A 395 4.12 24.08 30.15
CA PRO A 395 4.55 24.62 28.87
C PRO A 395 3.39 25.14 28.01
N LEU A 396 2.22 24.49 28.06
CA LEU A 396 1.03 24.91 27.33
C LEU A 396 0.40 26.16 27.98
N ILE A 397 0.27 26.19 29.30
CA ILE A 397 -0.24 27.35 30.07
C ILE A 397 0.63 28.60 29.84
N GLN A 398 1.95 28.45 29.76
CA GLN A 398 2.88 29.54 29.43
C GLN A 398 2.63 30.10 28.03
N VAL A 399 2.45 29.23 27.02
CA VAL A 399 2.16 29.62 25.63
C VAL A 399 0.84 30.38 25.52
N ILE A 400 -0.22 29.89 26.16
CA ILE A 400 -1.54 30.55 26.18
C ILE A 400 -1.43 31.91 26.90
N THR A 401 -0.76 31.95 28.05
CA THR A 401 -0.59 33.19 28.84
C THR A 401 0.20 34.25 28.06
N PHE A 402 1.27 33.85 27.37
CA PHE A 402 2.04 34.75 26.52
C PHE A 402 1.17 35.38 25.43
N ARG A 403 0.35 34.58 24.73
CA ARG A 403 -0.55 35.09 23.68
C ARG A 403 -1.60 36.05 24.23
N ILE A 404 -2.25 35.72 25.35
CA ILE A 404 -3.22 36.61 26.03
C ILE A 404 -2.56 37.95 26.37
N ASN A 405 -1.34 37.94 26.90
CA ASN A 405 -0.61 39.16 27.25
C ASN A 405 -0.31 40.01 26.00
N CYS A 406 0.17 39.40 24.91
CA CYS A 406 0.40 40.12 23.65
C CYS A 406 -0.88 40.78 23.13
N LEU A 407 -2.01 40.06 23.08
CA LEU A 407 -3.29 40.61 22.61
C LEU A 407 -3.78 41.76 23.50
N THR A 408 -3.66 41.61 24.82
CA THR A 408 -4.07 42.62 25.81
C THR A 408 -3.18 43.87 25.81
N GLN A 409 -1.90 43.73 25.44
CA GLN A 409 -0.97 44.86 25.26
C GLN A 409 -1.23 45.57 23.93
N SER A 410 -1.50 44.83 22.85
CA SER A 410 -1.88 45.41 21.55
C SER A 410 -3.18 46.22 21.62
N SER A 411 -4.18 45.80 22.40
CA SER A 411 -5.40 46.59 22.62
C SER A 411 -5.18 47.86 23.48
N ASN A 412 -4.06 47.94 24.20
CA ASN A 412 -3.70 49.07 25.06
C ASN A 412 -2.66 50.01 24.43
N GLY A 413 -2.45 49.93 23.10
CA GLY A 413 -1.71 50.93 22.33
C GLY A 413 -0.22 51.04 22.68
N THR A 414 0.43 49.93 23.07
CA THR A 414 1.87 49.90 23.36
C THR A 414 2.62 49.02 22.36
N ASP A 415 3.44 49.65 21.52
CA ASP A 415 4.34 48.95 20.60
C ASP A 415 5.37 48.11 21.36
N ILE A 416 5.57 46.86 20.94
CA ILE A 416 6.64 45.98 21.44
C ILE A 416 7.42 45.43 20.26
N GLU A 417 8.73 45.67 20.28
CA GLU A 417 9.65 45.16 19.24
C GLU A 417 9.65 43.64 19.14
N SER A 418 9.84 43.11 17.93
CA SER A 418 9.89 41.66 17.70
C SER A 418 11.06 41.00 18.46
N PRO A 419 10.92 39.72 18.88
CA PRO A 419 11.96 39.02 19.64
C PRO A 419 13.33 38.96 18.94
N GLU A 420 13.36 39.06 17.61
CA GLU A 420 14.57 39.05 16.78
C GLU A 420 15.50 40.24 17.04
N LYS A 421 14.96 41.38 17.53
CA LYS A 421 15.79 42.51 17.96
C LYS A 421 16.41 42.31 19.34
N ARG A 422 15.67 41.72 20.29
CA ARG A 422 16.15 41.50 21.67
C ARG A 422 17.32 40.53 21.74
N ILE A 423 17.26 39.44 20.98
CA ILE A 423 18.33 38.43 20.95
C ILE A 423 19.63 39.00 20.33
N LYS A 424 19.54 40.00 19.44
CA LYS A 424 20.72 40.69 18.89
C LYS A 424 21.35 41.71 19.84
N SER A 425 20.62 42.22 20.84
CA SER A 425 21.21 43.16 21.82
C SER A 425 22.03 42.46 22.92
N GLU A 426 21.72 41.21 23.26
CA GLU A 426 22.40 40.48 24.33
C GLU A 426 23.75 39.87 23.89
N TYR A 427 23.95 39.65 22.58
CA TYR A 427 25.21 39.13 22.02
C TYR A 427 26.30 40.18 21.76
N ASN A 428 26.01 41.47 21.88
CA ASN A 428 26.99 42.55 21.64
C ASN A 428 27.61 43.14 22.93
N ASN A 429 27.24 42.62 24.11
CA ASN A 429 27.70 43.10 25.42
C ASN A 429 28.50 42.04 26.20
N THR A 430 29.31 41.25 25.51
CA THR A 430 30.43 40.49 26.11
C THR A 430 31.72 40.77 25.36
N ASN A 431 32.44 41.79 25.83
CA ASN A 431 33.87 42.04 25.65
C ASN A 431 34.41 42.47 27.02
#